data_AF-A0AAW0TXD1-F1
#
_entry.id   AF-A0AAW0TXD1-F1
#
_cell.length_a   1.000
_cell.length_b   1.000
_cell.length_c   1.000
_cell.angle_alpha   90.00
_cell.angle_beta   90.00
_cell.angle_gamma   90.00
#
_symmetry.space_group_name_H-M   'P 1'
#
loop_
_entity.id
_entity.type
_entity.pdbx_description
1 polymer ?
#
loop_
_entity_poly.entity_id
_entity_poly.type
_entity_poly.pdbx_seq_one_letter_code
_entity_poly.pdbx_strand_id
1 'polypeptide(L)'
;MSVVCCWTRHLCGKHLTLSRGVCSSAVLSKKEEDTPKKEWVTHHHEGEKMSWNAPKESVDVRHEMPHSEWRGLLHQMAPKKPVRIDFINYMQRGIDLRPSSVKKWWGNMQTEAAAKDQMYKAERVAALGFDLAAAHFVVHRGGRVRFKDAKEWVEQDEDGVYELSRHYEPGVYIEEVDASKINLVYEGLESMKNLKYLKSLNVSGCAHIDDWCIDRICSQFSGTLEHLDISRCTKVTERGIGALVRLRQLRTLNLAGLEGVKDVRLLCLLLRDDLPQLKISGISYLNPQTLEYA
;
A
#
# COMPACT_ATOMS: atom_id res chain seq x y z
N MET A 1 -20.63 -21.77 -26.24
CA MET A 1 -21.34 -22.30 -25.06
C MET A 1 -20.51 -22.00 -23.81
N SER A 2 -20.96 -21.07 -22.99
CA SER A 2 -20.65 -20.96 -21.56
C SER A 2 -21.75 -20.10 -20.95
N VAL A 3 -22.59 -20.73 -20.12
CA VAL A 3 -23.76 -20.13 -19.48
C VAL A 3 -23.28 -19.53 -18.17
N VAL A 4 -23.30 -18.20 -18.06
CA VAL A 4 -23.09 -17.51 -16.78
C VAL A 4 -24.40 -17.59 -15.99
N CYS A 5 -24.45 -18.45 -14.98
CA CYS A 5 -25.55 -18.52 -14.01
C CYS A 5 -25.51 -17.30 -13.09
N CYS A 6 -26.43 -16.35 -13.26
CA CYS A 6 -26.64 -15.26 -12.31
C CYS A 6 -27.62 -15.73 -11.22
N TRP A 7 -27.17 -15.81 -9.96
CA TRP A 7 -28.03 -16.13 -8.81
C TRP A 7 -28.45 -14.83 -8.14
N THR A 8 -29.72 -14.44 -8.31
CA THR A 8 -30.32 -13.34 -7.56
C THR A 8 -30.77 -13.84 -6.18
N ARG A 9 -30.15 -13.33 -5.10
CA ARG A 9 -30.59 -13.56 -3.72
C ARG A 9 -31.65 -12.53 -3.34
N HIS A 10 -32.89 -12.97 -3.13
CA HIS A 10 -33.88 -12.19 -2.40
C HIS A 10 -34.03 -12.72 -0.98
N LEU A 11 -33.80 -11.86 0.01
CA LEU A 11 -34.05 -12.13 1.43
C LEU A 11 -35.48 -11.71 1.76
N CYS A 12 -36.36 -12.68 1.99
CA CYS A 12 -37.65 -12.45 2.64
C CYS A 12 -37.94 -13.65 3.58
N GLY A 13 -38.08 -13.39 4.87
CA GLY A 13 -38.64 -14.31 5.89
C GLY A 13 -38.21 -15.78 5.88
N LYS A 14 -37.16 -16.12 6.65
CA LYS A 14 -36.79 -17.44 7.24
C LYS A 14 -36.92 -18.76 6.44
N HIS A 15 -37.15 -18.78 5.13
CA HIS A 15 -36.98 -19.98 4.28
C HIS A 15 -36.47 -19.60 2.88
N LEU A 16 -35.40 -20.27 2.40
CA LEU A 16 -34.84 -20.12 1.05
C LEU A 16 -35.53 -21.09 0.07
N THR A 17 -36.16 -20.58 -0.98
CA THR A 17 -36.64 -21.37 -2.12
C THR A 17 -36.03 -20.85 -3.43
N LEU A 18 -35.37 -21.72 -4.19
CA LEU A 18 -34.79 -21.44 -5.50
C LEU A 18 -35.78 -21.82 -6.62
N SER A 19 -36.11 -20.90 -7.50
CA SER A 19 -36.86 -21.19 -8.73
C SER A 19 -36.07 -20.74 -9.97
N ARG A 20 -36.15 -21.54 -11.04
CA ARG A 20 -35.54 -21.28 -12.35
C ARG A 20 -36.54 -20.50 -13.21
N GLY A 21 -36.19 -19.28 -13.61
CA GLY A 21 -36.94 -18.50 -14.60
C GLY A 21 -36.06 -18.13 -15.79
N VAL A 22 -36.59 -18.31 -17.00
CA VAL A 22 -36.01 -17.86 -18.27
C VAL A 22 -36.66 -16.52 -18.61
N CYS A 23 -35.88 -15.45 -18.85
CA CYS A 23 -36.43 -14.19 -19.34
C CYS A 23 -35.95 -13.91 -20.77
N SER A 24 -36.95 -13.82 -21.65
CA SER A 24 -36.84 -13.41 -23.06
C SER A 24 -36.71 -11.90 -23.18
N SER A 25 -36.08 -11.47 -24.27
CA SER A 25 -35.85 -10.10 -24.71
C SER A 25 -37.11 -9.23 -24.78
N ALA A 26 -37.04 -8.00 -24.29
CA ALA A 26 -37.98 -6.94 -24.62
C ALA A 26 -37.26 -5.60 -24.84
N VAL A 27 -37.44 -5.07 -26.05
CA VAL A 27 -37.08 -3.74 -26.55
C VAL A 27 -37.98 -2.70 -25.87
N LEU A 28 -37.47 -1.52 -25.53
CA LEU A 28 -38.30 -0.33 -25.28
C LEU A 28 -37.56 0.95 -25.70
N SER A 29 -38.20 1.67 -26.63
CA SER A 29 -37.78 2.90 -27.28
C SER A 29 -38.09 4.16 -26.47
N LYS A 30 -37.37 5.24 -26.82
CA LYS A 30 -37.50 6.65 -26.42
C LYS A 30 -38.95 7.20 -26.27
N LYS A 31 -39.11 8.15 -25.35
CA LYS A 31 -39.86 9.40 -25.56
C LYS A 31 -39.34 10.53 -24.64
N GLU A 32 -39.24 11.74 -25.21
CA GLU A 32 -38.85 13.03 -24.60
C GLU A 32 -39.91 13.60 -23.66
N GLU A 33 -39.51 14.47 -22.72
CA GLU A 33 -40.24 15.70 -22.36
C GLU A 33 -39.37 16.71 -21.56
N ASP A 34 -39.73 17.98 -21.69
CA ASP A 34 -38.94 19.21 -21.56
C ASP A 34 -38.77 19.83 -20.14
N THR A 35 -37.78 20.75 -20.09
CA THR A 35 -37.28 21.79 -19.12
C THR A 35 -38.32 22.50 -18.17
N PRO A 36 -37.96 23.34 -17.13
CA PRO A 36 -36.80 24.25 -17.07
C PRO A 36 -36.13 24.64 -15.71
N LYS A 37 -35.07 25.42 -15.88
CA LYS A 37 -34.13 26.07 -14.94
C LYS A 37 -34.81 27.08 -13.99
N LYS A 38 -34.25 27.30 -12.80
CA LYS A 38 -34.59 28.44 -11.93
C LYS A 38 -33.36 29.28 -11.60
N GLU A 39 -33.48 30.56 -11.93
CA GLU A 39 -32.60 31.69 -11.65
C GLU A 39 -32.67 32.12 -10.18
N TRP A 40 -31.63 32.82 -9.74
CA TRP A 40 -31.54 33.47 -8.43
C TRP A 40 -31.98 34.93 -8.55
N VAL A 41 -32.95 35.36 -7.74
CA VAL A 41 -33.33 36.76 -7.60
C VAL A 41 -33.10 37.19 -6.15
N THR A 42 -32.28 38.23 -5.99
CA THR A 42 -32.01 38.92 -4.73
C THR A 42 -33.08 39.97 -4.45
N HIS A 43 -33.56 40.05 -3.22
CA HIS A 43 -34.27 41.22 -2.72
C HIS A 43 -33.54 41.77 -1.49
N HIS A 44 -33.14 43.04 -1.61
CA HIS A 44 -32.64 43.88 -0.52
C HIS A 44 -33.80 44.29 0.40
N HIS A 45 -33.53 44.37 1.71
CA HIS A 45 -34.20 45.35 2.56
C HIS A 45 -33.20 46.00 3.51
N GLU A 46 -33.24 47.33 3.51
CA GLU A 46 -32.42 48.29 4.22
C GLU A 46 -32.59 48.22 5.74
N GLY A 47 -31.56 48.67 6.46
CA GLY A 47 -31.49 48.59 7.91
C GLY A 47 -32.20 49.72 8.65
N GLU A 48 -32.52 49.44 9.90
CA GLU A 48 -32.68 50.44 10.95
C GLU A 48 -31.73 50.14 12.11
N LYS A 49 -30.90 51.13 12.43
CA LYS A 49 -30.10 51.16 13.66
C LYS A 49 -31.04 51.46 14.82
N MET A 50 -31.07 50.62 15.85
CA MET A 50 -31.62 51.01 17.15
C MET A 50 -30.65 50.69 18.29
N SER A 51 -30.39 51.76 19.03
CA SER A 51 -29.51 51.92 20.17
C SER A 51 -29.93 51.07 21.37
N TRP A 52 -28.93 50.52 22.06
CA TRP A 52 -29.11 49.90 23.37
C TRP A 52 -29.37 50.96 24.43
N ASN A 53 -30.63 51.12 24.85
CA ASN A 53 -30.95 51.73 26.13
C ASN A 53 -31.22 50.60 27.14
N ALA A 54 -30.33 50.47 28.12
CA ALA A 54 -30.50 49.53 29.23
C ALA A 54 -31.51 50.10 30.24
N PRO A 55 -32.63 49.40 30.54
CA PRO A 55 -33.39 49.70 31.73
C PRO A 55 -32.62 49.13 32.94
N LYS A 56 -32.25 50.03 33.84
CA LYS A 56 -31.81 49.70 35.19
C LYS A 56 -33.04 49.28 35.98
N GLU A 57 -33.14 48.01 36.34
CA GLU A 57 -33.82 47.61 37.56
C GLU A 57 -33.33 46.22 37.99
N SER A 58 -32.63 46.22 39.11
CA SER A 58 -32.10 45.05 39.79
C SER A 58 -33.24 44.30 40.47
N VAL A 59 -33.63 43.16 39.92
CA VAL A 59 -34.35 42.13 40.68
C VAL A 59 -33.49 40.88 40.64
N ASP A 60 -32.94 40.57 41.81
CA ASP A 60 -32.07 39.44 42.09
C ASP A 60 -32.91 38.14 42.02
N VAL A 61 -33.17 37.64 40.80
CA VAL A 61 -33.76 36.32 40.61
C VAL A 61 -32.60 35.35 40.39
N ARG A 62 -32.13 34.74 41.48
CA ARG A 62 -31.37 33.48 41.39
C ARG A 62 -32.29 32.45 40.74
N HIS A 63 -32.15 32.31 39.42
CA HIS A 63 -32.79 31.24 38.67
C HIS A 63 -32.02 29.96 39.03
N GLU A 64 -32.46 29.27 40.08
CA GLU A 64 -32.03 27.91 40.33
C GLU A 64 -32.51 27.05 39.16
N MET A 65 -31.56 26.68 38.29
CA MET A 65 -31.84 25.84 37.14
C MET A 65 -32.35 24.47 37.61
N PRO A 66 -33.48 23.95 37.09
CA PRO A 66 -33.95 22.62 37.43
C PRO A 66 -32.89 21.58 37.04
N HIS A 67 -32.40 20.84 38.03
CA HIS A 67 -31.32 19.85 37.87
C HIS A 67 -31.68 18.66 36.95
N SER A 68 -32.89 18.64 36.40
CA SER A 68 -33.50 17.58 35.59
C SER A 68 -33.42 17.81 34.08
N GLU A 69 -33.28 19.05 33.59
CA GLU A 69 -33.26 19.32 32.13
C GLU A 69 -31.91 18.99 31.49
N TRP A 70 -30.81 19.18 32.24
CA TRP A 70 -29.46 18.86 31.76
C TRP A 70 -29.27 17.37 31.45
N ARG A 71 -29.99 16.47 32.14
CA ARG A 71 -29.90 15.04 31.89
C ARG A 71 -30.47 14.65 30.52
N GLY A 72 -31.52 15.35 30.05
CA GLY A 72 -32.15 15.09 28.76
C GLY A 72 -31.32 15.58 27.58
N LEU A 73 -30.71 16.76 27.71
CA LEU A 73 -29.87 17.35 26.66
C LEU A 73 -28.53 16.60 26.49
N LEU A 74 -27.92 16.16 27.60
CA LEU A 74 -26.69 15.37 27.56
C LEU A 74 -26.92 13.96 27.01
N HIS A 75 -28.11 13.37 27.19
CA HIS A 75 -28.46 12.08 26.60
C HIS A 75 -28.63 12.17 25.06
N GLN A 76 -29.01 13.34 24.54
CA GLN A 76 -29.01 13.61 23.09
C GLN A 76 -27.60 13.71 22.49
N MET A 77 -26.63 14.17 23.29
CA MET A 77 -25.22 14.21 22.91
C MET A 77 -24.46 12.91 23.22
N ALA A 78 -25.08 11.96 23.92
CA ALA A 78 -24.47 10.67 24.22
C ALA A 78 -24.31 9.86 22.91
N PRO A 79 -23.11 9.30 22.65
CA PRO A 79 -22.87 8.55 21.42
C PRO A 79 -23.81 7.33 21.40
N LYS A 80 -24.63 7.22 20.35
CA LYS A 80 -25.60 6.12 20.16
C LYS A 80 -24.97 4.73 20.03
N LYS A 81 -23.64 4.65 19.98
CA LYS A 81 -22.85 3.40 19.96
C LYS A 81 -21.83 3.46 21.10
N PRO A 82 -21.59 2.34 21.81
CA PRO A 82 -20.59 2.31 22.87
C PRO A 82 -19.22 2.68 22.27
N VAL A 83 -18.60 3.70 22.84
CA VAL A 83 -17.22 4.08 22.51
C VAL A 83 -16.34 2.90 22.90
N ARG A 84 -15.51 2.40 21.97
CA ARG A 84 -14.62 1.28 22.28
C ARG A 84 -13.73 1.64 23.46
N ILE A 85 -13.64 0.74 24.44
CA ILE A 85 -12.77 0.86 25.61
C ILE A 85 -11.31 1.10 25.18
N ASP A 86 -10.91 0.52 24.04
CA ASP A 86 -9.60 0.78 23.42
C ASP A 86 -9.38 2.24 23.04
N PHE A 87 -10.42 2.95 22.58
CA PHE A 87 -10.34 4.37 22.24
C PHE A 87 -10.22 5.23 23.49
N ILE A 88 -10.93 4.88 24.56
CA ILE A 88 -10.83 5.55 25.87
C ILE A 88 -9.45 5.33 26.47
N ASN A 89 -8.96 4.09 26.47
CA ASN A 89 -7.62 3.74 26.92
C ASN A 89 -6.51 4.41 26.07
N TYR A 90 -6.74 4.56 24.77
CA TYR A 90 -5.83 5.26 23.87
C TYR A 90 -5.80 6.77 24.15
N MET A 91 -6.95 7.41 24.38
CA MET A 91 -7.04 8.83 24.74
C MET A 91 -6.50 9.12 26.16
N GLN A 92 -6.61 8.16 27.07
CA GLN A 92 -6.08 8.26 28.44
C GLN A 92 -4.58 8.01 28.53
N ARG A 93 -3.97 7.38 27.51
CA ARG A 93 -2.51 7.31 27.39
C ARG A 93 -2.03 8.69 26.93
N GLY A 94 -1.46 9.47 27.84
CA GLY A 94 -0.85 10.75 27.51
C GLY A 94 0.12 10.63 26.32
N ILE A 95 0.09 11.61 25.43
CA ILE A 95 1.03 11.68 24.30
C ILE A 95 2.43 11.83 24.90
N ASP A 96 3.29 10.85 24.66
CA ASP A 96 4.68 10.89 25.12
C ASP A 96 5.49 11.86 24.24
N LEU A 97 5.56 13.13 24.68
CA LEU A 97 6.25 14.22 23.98
C LEU A 97 7.77 14.21 24.16
N ARG A 98 8.37 13.15 24.74
CA ARG A 98 9.84 13.02 24.81
C ARG A 98 10.45 13.10 23.41
N PRO A 99 11.54 13.85 23.19
CA PRO A 99 12.14 14.00 21.86
C PRO A 99 12.46 12.67 21.15
N SER A 100 12.86 11.65 21.91
CA SER A 100 13.09 10.29 21.40
C SER A 100 11.80 9.59 20.98
N SER A 101 10.74 9.69 21.78
CA SER A 101 9.40 9.14 21.49
C SER A 101 8.74 9.86 20.33
N VAL A 102 8.87 11.18 20.24
CA VAL A 102 8.42 11.98 19.10
C VAL A 102 9.18 11.59 17.85
N LYS A 103 10.52 11.54 17.87
CA LYS A 103 11.33 11.09 16.71
C LYS A 103 10.89 9.70 16.24
N LYS A 104 10.65 8.77 17.16
CA LYS A 104 10.15 7.43 16.85
C LYS A 104 8.72 7.47 16.26
N TRP A 105 7.82 8.28 16.83
CA TRP A 105 6.48 8.46 16.32
C TRP A 105 6.46 9.06 14.91
N TRP A 106 7.28 10.08 14.64
CA TRP A 106 7.47 10.66 13.31
C TRP A 106 7.98 9.62 12.31
N GLY A 107 9.00 8.84 12.70
CA GLY A 107 9.51 7.74 11.86
C GLY A 107 8.44 6.69 11.56
N ASN A 108 7.68 6.27 12.57
CA ASN A 108 6.57 5.33 12.39
C ASN A 108 5.50 5.90 11.45
N MET A 109 5.13 7.16 11.62
CA MET A 109 4.14 7.83 10.78
C MET A 109 4.60 7.92 9.32
N GLN A 110 5.89 8.20 9.09
CA GLN A 110 6.48 8.15 7.74
C GLN A 110 6.43 6.75 7.15
N THR A 111 6.74 5.70 7.92
CA THR A 111 6.64 4.32 7.44
C THR A 111 5.21 3.90 7.14
N GLU A 112 4.24 4.32 7.96
CA GLU A 112 2.81 4.05 7.70
C GLU A 112 2.30 4.81 6.48
N ALA A 113 2.75 6.05 6.28
CA ALA A 113 2.43 6.82 5.08
C ALA A 113 3.02 6.16 3.82
N ALA A 114 4.27 5.69 3.89
CA ALA A 114 4.92 4.95 2.81
C ALA A 114 4.19 3.62 2.51
N ALA A 115 3.76 2.89 3.55
CA ALA A 115 2.99 1.67 3.39
C ALA A 115 1.63 1.93 2.71
N LYS A 116 0.91 2.97 3.13
CA LYS A 116 -0.37 3.39 2.52
C LYS A 116 -0.21 3.82 1.07
N ASP A 117 0.85 4.57 0.76
CA ASP A 117 1.14 5.00 -0.60
C ASP A 117 1.49 3.83 -1.54
N GLN A 118 2.19 2.82 -1.01
CA GLN A 118 2.62 1.64 -1.76
C GLN A 118 1.58 0.50 -1.78
N MET A 119 0.40 0.70 -1.21
CA MET A 119 -0.66 -0.31 -1.21
C MET A 119 -1.04 -0.73 -2.63
N TYR A 120 -1.30 -2.03 -2.79
CA TYR A 120 -1.77 -2.62 -4.02
C TYR A 120 -3.12 -2.02 -4.47
N LYS A 121 -3.13 -1.42 -5.66
CA LYS A 121 -4.34 -0.84 -6.27
C LYS A 121 -4.88 -1.78 -7.34
N ALA A 122 -5.91 -2.55 -7.00
CA ALA A 122 -6.53 -3.53 -7.91
C ALA A 122 -7.10 -2.90 -9.19
N GLU A 123 -7.66 -1.69 -9.09
CA GLU A 123 -8.22 -0.96 -10.23
C GLU A 123 -7.16 -0.63 -11.28
N ARG A 124 -5.94 -0.27 -10.85
CA ARG A 124 -4.81 0.01 -11.75
C ARG A 124 -4.42 -1.23 -12.55
N VAL A 125 -4.33 -2.37 -11.87
CA VAL A 125 -3.99 -3.65 -12.49
C VAL A 125 -5.09 -4.12 -13.44
N ALA A 126 -6.37 -3.86 -13.11
CA ALA A 126 -7.48 -4.17 -14.01
C ALA A 126 -7.44 -3.34 -15.30
N ALA A 127 -6.96 -2.09 -15.25
CA ALA A 127 -6.88 -1.20 -16.41
C ALA A 127 -5.61 -1.40 -17.27
N LEU A 128 -4.46 -1.64 -16.64
CA LEU A 128 -3.14 -1.65 -17.30
C LEU A 128 -2.51 -3.06 -17.40
N GLY A 129 -3.05 -4.05 -16.69
CA GLY A 129 -2.38 -5.34 -16.50
C GLY A 129 -1.33 -5.31 -15.38
N PHE A 130 -0.72 -6.47 -15.11
CA PHE A 130 0.26 -6.62 -14.01
C PHE A 130 1.59 -5.93 -14.34
N ASP A 131 2.17 -6.21 -15.50
CA ASP A 131 3.47 -5.70 -15.93
C ASP A 131 3.47 -4.17 -16.00
N LEU A 132 2.56 -3.57 -16.78
CA LEU A 132 2.51 -2.12 -16.94
C LEU A 132 2.16 -1.39 -15.63
N ALA A 133 1.27 -1.97 -14.79
CA ALA A 133 1.00 -1.40 -13.47
C ALA A 133 2.24 -1.42 -12.56
N ALA A 134 3.04 -2.49 -12.62
CA ALA A 134 4.31 -2.58 -11.90
C ALA A 134 5.34 -1.57 -12.45
N ALA A 135 5.43 -1.40 -13.77
CA ALA A 135 6.28 -0.38 -14.40
C ALA A 135 5.93 1.03 -13.90
N HIS A 136 4.65 1.41 -13.94
CA HIS A 136 4.19 2.68 -13.39
C HIS A 136 4.49 2.82 -11.89
N PHE A 137 4.40 1.73 -11.11
CA PHE A 137 4.69 1.75 -9.68
C PHE A 137 6.17 2.04 -9.39
N VAL A 138 7.07 1.39 -10.14
CA VAL A 138 8.53 1.50 -9.99
C VAL A 138 9.04 2.85 -10.50
N VAL A 139 8.69 3.21 -11.73
CA VAL A 139 9.21 4.43 -12.38
C VAL A 139 8.72 5.70 -11.69
N HIS A 140 7.46 5.73 -11.22
CA HIS A 140 6.94 6.87 -10.46
C HIS A 140 7.70 7.15 -9.16
N ARG A 141 8.44 6.18 -8.63
CA ARG A 141 9.23 6.30 -7.39
C ARG A 141 10.73 6.43 -7.66
N GLY A 142 11.12 6.71 -8.90
CA GLY A 142 12.52 6.89 -9.30
C GLY A 142 13.28 5.58 -9.49
N GLY A 143 12.60 4.43 -9.54
CA GLY A 143 13.21 3.20 -10.04
C GLY A 143 13.21 3.15 -11.57
N ARG A 144 13.77 2.08 -12.11
CA ARG A 144 13.84 1.86 -13.55
C ARG A 144 13.43 0.44 -13.90
N VAL A 145 12.80 0.29 -15.07
CA VAL A 145 12.34 -1.01 -15.57
C VAL A 145 12.81 -1.23 -16.99
N ARG A 146 12.99 -2.49 -17.35
CA ARG A 146 13.30 -2.90 -18.70
C ARG A 146 12.27 -3.89 -19.20
N PHE A 147 11.67 -3.56 -20.34
CA PHE A 147 10.74 -4.45 -21.02
C PHE A 147 11.47 -5.51 -21.82
N LYS A 148 10.75 -6.60 -22.09
CA LYS A 148 11.21 -7.68 -22.95
C LYS A 148 11.59 -7.16 -24.33
N ASP A 149 12.73 -7.61 -24.82
CA ASP A 149 13.32 -7.22 -26.12
C ASP A 149 13.76 -5.75 -26.23
N ALA A 150 13.53 -4.93 -25.18
CA ALA A 150 14.00 -3.56 -25.11
C ALA A 150 15.45 -3.50 -24.60
N LYS A 151 16.29 -2.72 -25.27
CA LYS A 151 17.66 -2.44 -24.83
C LYS A 151 17.75 -1.30 -23.83
N GLU A 152 16.78 -0.38 -23.89
CA GLU A 152 16.76 0.83 -23.09
C GLU A 152 15.99 0.63 -21.78
N TRP A 153 16.47 1.31 -20.74
CA TRP A 153 15.79 1.37 -19.46
C TRP A 153 14.76 2.49 -19.51
N VAL A 154 13.57 2.21 -18.98
CA VAL A 154 12.58 3.25 -18.72
C VAL A 154 12.82 3.77 -17.32
N GLU A 155 13.21 5.03 -17.23
CA GLU A 155 13.42 5.76 -15.99
C GLU A 155 12.67 7.10 -16.03
N GLN A 156 12.75 7.82 -14.92
CA GLN A 156 12.18 9.14 -14.77
C GLN A 156 13.22 10.17 -15.20
N ASP A 157 12.81 11.17 -15.99
CA ASP A 157 13.65 12.30 -16.38
C ASP A 157 13.99 13.20 -15.18
N GLU A 158 14.91 14.16 -15.38
CA GLU A 158 15.33 15.12 -14.34
C GLU A 158 14.15 15.91 -13.72
N ASP A 159 13.12 16.18 -14.53
CA ASP A 159 11.90 16.88 -14.12
C ASP A 159 10.85 15.99 -13.45
N GLY A 160 11.12 14.69 -13.32
CA GLY A 160 10.19 13.77 -12.69
C GLY A 160 9.14 13.20 -13.66
N VAL A 161 9.27 13.42 -14.96
CA VAL A 161 8.34 12.92 -15.98
C VAL A 161 8.82 11.57 -16.49
N TYR A 162 7.89 10.70 -16.87
CA TYR A 162 8.21 9.42 -17.53
C TYR A 162 7.13 9.08 -18.56
N GLU A 163 7.54 8.43 -19.63
CA GLU A 163 6.64 8.04 -20.73
C GLU A 163 6.34 6.54 -20.66
N LEU A 164 5.10 6.21 -20.29
CA LEU A 164 4.55 4.86 -20.31
C LEU A 164 3.12 4.90 -20.86
N SER A 165 2.75 3.85 -21.60
CA SER A 165 1.40 3.71 -22.14
C SER A 165 0.35 3.73 -21.02
N ARG A 166 -0.71 4.53 -21.20
CA ARG A 166 -1.83 4.64 -20.24
C ARG A 166 -2.92 3.59 -20.46
N HIS A 167 -2.74 2.73 -21.45
CA HIS A 167 -3.69 1.72 -21.87
C HIS A 167 -3.00 0.37 -21.87
N TYR A 168 -3.78 -0.69 -21.66
CA TYR A 168 -3.27 -2.06 -21.74
C TYR A 168 -2.80 -2.38 -23.16
N GLU A 169 -1.53 -2.78 -23.27
CA GLU A 169 -0.92 -3.25 -24.50
C GLU A 169 -0.52 -4.73 -24.35
N PRO A 170 -1.14 -5.65 -25.11
CA PRO A 170 -0.75 -7.05 -25.11
C PRO A 170 0.69 -7.22 -25.61
N GLY A 171 1.49 -8.02 -24.91
CA GLY A 171 2.87 -8.34 -25.32
C GLY A 171 3.95 -7.53 -24.61
N VAL A 172 3.57 -6.54 -23.80
CA VAL A 172 4.49 -5.80 -22.95
C VAL A 172 4.74 -6.58 -21.65
N TYR A 173 5.95 -7.12 -21.50
CA TYR A 173 6.37 -7.88 -20.32
C TYR A 173 7.63 -7.27 -19.72
N ILE A 174 7.75 -7.27 -18.40
CA ILE A 174 8.96 -6.79 -17.72
C ILE A 174 9.96 -7.94 -17.59
N GLU A 175 11.23 -7.67 -17.95
CA GLU A 175 12.34 -8.60 -17.74
C GLU A 175 13.26 -8.17 -16.60
N GLU A 176 13.47 -6.87 -16.43
CA GLU A 176 14.37 -6.35 -15.39
C GLU A 176 13.74 -5.19 -14.61
N VAL A 177 13.92 -5.22 -13.30
CA VAL A 177 13.47 -4.17 -12.39
C VAL A 177 14.63 -3.76 -11.51
N ASP A 178 14.89 -2.46 -11.47
CA ASP A 178 15.80 -1.87 -10.51
C ASP A 178 15.07 -0.86 -9.63
N ALA A 179 14.91 -1.27 -8.37
CA ALA A 179 14.26 -0.54 -7.30
C ALA A 179 15.28 0.00 -6.28
N SER A 180 16.57 0.07 -6.60
CA SER A 180 17.62 0.53 -5.66
C SER A 180 17.42 1.94 -5.12
N LYS A 181 16.81 2.82 -5.93
CA LYS A 181 16.47 4.20 -5.55
C LYS A 181 15.13 4.31 -4.81
N ILE A 182 14.36 3.23 -4.74
CA ILE A 182 13.02 3.22 -4.15
C ILE A 182 13.13 2.82 -2.68
N ASN A 183 12.43 3.54 -1.80
CA ASN A 183 12.22 3.06 -0.43
C ASN A 183 11.09 2.01 -0.39
N LEU A 184 11.37 0.81 -0.90
CA LEU A 184 10.36 -0.24 -1.07
C LEU A 184 9.96 -0.87 0.27
N VAL A 185 8.65 -0.93 0.53
CA VAL A 185 8.06 -1.61 1.69
C VAL A 185 7.40 -2.94 1.28
N TYR A 186 7.08 -3.77 2.28
CA TYR A 186 6.49 -5.10 2.07
C TYR A 186 5.19 -5.07 1.25
N GLU A 187 4.33 -4.07 1.47
CA GLU A 187 3.09 -3.86 0.75
C GLU A 187 3.36 -3.50 -0.72
N GLY A 188 4.42 -2.74 -0.99
CA GLY A 188 4.84 -2.35 -2.33
C GLY A 188 5.21 -3.54 -3.21
N LEU A 189 5.77 -4.60 -2.63
CA LEU A 189 6.05 -5.86 -3.35
C LEU A 189 4.79 -6.51 -3.93
N GLU A 190 3.61 -6.25 -3.36
CA GLU A 190 2.37 -6.76 -3.92
C GLU A 190 2.01 -6.12 -5.26
N SER A 191 2.47 -4.89 -5.51
CA SER A 191 2.30 -4.20 -6.79
C SER A 191 3.13 -4.83 -7.91
N MET A 192 4.13 -5.65 -7.58
CA MET A 192 5.00 -6.36 -8.53
C MET A 192 4.67 -7.85 -8.62
N LYS A 193 3.48 -8.28 -8.16
CA LYS A 193 3.10 -9.70 -8.25
C LYS A 193 2.81 -10.13 -9.69
N ASN A 194 3.00 -11.43 -9.94
CA ASN A 194 2.63 -12.09 -11.19
C ASN A 194 3.40 -11.60 -12.45
N LEU A 195 4.63 -11.12 -12.27
CA LEU A 195 5.54 -10.82 -13.38
C LEU A 195 6.18 -12.13 -13.89
N LYS A 196 5.61 -12.70 -14.96
CA LYS A 196 5.98 -14.04 -15.46
C LYS A 196 7.30 -14.11 -16.20
N TYR A 197 7.88 -12.97 -16.56
CA TYR A 197 9.12 -12.89 -17.35
C TYR A 197 10.24 -12.15 -16.63
N LEU A 198 10.06 -11.85 -15.34
CA LEU A 198 11.07 -11.13 -14.55
C LEU A 198 12.29 -12.02 -14.32
N LYS A 199 13.42 -11.61 -14.90
CA LYS A 199 14.73 -12.26 -14.80
C LYS A 199 15.66 -11.54 -13.83
N SER A 200 15.60 -10.21 -13.75
CA SER A 200 16.49 -9.43 -12.90
C SER A 200 15.72 -8.55 -11.94
N LEU A 201 16.08 -8.60 -10.66
CA LEU A 201 15.52 -7.76 -9.60
C LEU A 201 16.66 -7.17 -8.76
N ASN A 202 16.78 -5.85 -8.77
CA ASN A 202 17.66 -5.12 -7.88
C ASN A 202 16.84 -4.39 -6.82
N VAL A 203 17.02 -4.74 -5.55
CA VAL A 203 16.43 -4.08 -4.38
C VAL A 203 17.52 -3.59 -3.42
N SER A 204 18.71 -3.32 -3.95
CA SER A 204 19.85 -2.85 -3.15
C SER A 204 19.55 -1.54 -2.43
N GLY A 205 20.04 -1.38 -1.20
CA GLY A 205 19.87 -0.18 -0.40
C GLY A 205 18.45 0.07 0.13
N CYS A 206 17.50 -0.84 -0.10
CA CYS A 206 16.15 -0.73 0.44
C CYS A 206 16.12 -1.05 1.94
N ALA A 207 16.05 -0.01 2.79
CA ALA A 207 16.14 -0.14 4.25
C ALA A 207 14.97 -0.87 4.93
N HIS A 208 13.85 -1.08 4.23
CA HIS A 208 12.66 -1.74 4.76
C HIS A 208 12.51 -3.20 4.31
N ILE A 209 13.42 -3.71 3.48
CA ILE A 209 13.40 -5.11 3.04
C ILE A 209 13.91 -6.01 4.16
N ASP A 210 13.03 -6.86 4.66
CA ASP A 210 13.27 -7.85 5.70
C ASP A 210 13.17 -9.29 5.17
N ASP A 211 13.32 -10.27 6.06
CA ASP A 211 13.23 -11.69 5.69
C ASP A 211 11.88 -12.06 5.06
N TRP A 212 10.79 -11.40 5.48
CA TRP A 212 9.45 -11.62 4.93
C TRP A 212 9.32 -11.08 3.49
N CYS A 213 9.97 -9.96 3.20
CA CYS A 213 10.09 -9.41 1.86
C CYS A 213 10.83 -10.39 0.94
N ILE A 214 11.96 -10.95 1.39
CA ILE A 214 12.71 -11.95 0.63
C ILE A 214 11.87 -13.23 0.44
N ASP A 215 11.16 -13.68 1.48
CA ASP A 215 10.29 -14.84 1.38
C ASP A 215 9.21 -14.65 0.29
N ARG A 216 8.60 -13.46 0.27
CA ARG A 216 7.62 -13.07 -0.74
C ARG A 216 8.22 -13.02 -2.15
N ILE A 217 9.40 -12.42 -2.32
CA ILE A 217 10.11 -12.37 -3.61
C ILE A 217 10.35 -13.79 -4.13
N CYS A 218 10.85 -14.70 -3.29
CA CYS A 218 11.08 -16.07 -3.71
C CYS A 218 9.79 -16.81 -4.04
N SER A 219 8.70 -16.57 -3.31
CA SER A 219 7.40 -17.16 -3.61
C SER A 219 6.86 -16.69 -4.96
N GLN A 220 7.01 -15.40 -5.28
CA GLN A 220 6.48 -14.79 -6.50
C GLN A 220 7.31 -15.13 -7.75
N PHE A 221 8.64 -15.24 -7.63
CA PHE A 221 9.55 -15.35 -8.78
C PHE A 221 10.42 -16.62 -8.79
N SER A 222 10.02 -17.65 -8.04
CA SER A 222 10.73 -18.95 -7.95
C SER A 222 11.11 -19.58 -9.29
N GLY A 223 10.28 -19.39 -10.32
CA GLY A 223 10.46 -19.99 -11.64
C GLY A 223 11.10 -19.10 -12.70
N THR A 224 11.37 -17.81 -12.41
CA THR A 224 11.75 -16.83 -13.44
C THR A 224 13.00 -16.05 -13.10
N LEU A 225 13.29 -15.81 -11.81
CA LEU A 225 14.35 -14.90 -11.39
C LEU A 225 15.73 -15.53 -11.55
N GLU A 226 16.60 -14.84 -12.30
CA GLU A 226 17.99 -15.24 -12.60
C GLU A 226 19.02 -14.36 -11.88
N HIS A 227 18.70 -13.08 -11.67
CA HIS A 227 19.59 -12.10 -11.05
C HIS A 227 18.89 -11.41 -9.89
N LEU A 228 19.49 -11.47 -8.70
CA LEU A 228 18.98 -10.80 -7.51
C LEU A 228 20.09 -10.00 -6.82
N ASP A 229 19.84 -8.72 -6.61
CA ASP A 229 20.70 -7.86 -5.79
C ASP A 229 19.94 -7.41 -4.54
N ILE A 230 20.43 -7.85 -3.37
CA ILE A 230 19.92 -7.47 -2.04
C ILE A 230 21.00 -6.78 -1.22
N SER A 231 22.00 -6.18 -1.87
CA SER A 231 23.09 -5.52 -1.19
C SER A 231 22.61 -4.33 -0.35
N ARG A 232 23.27 -4.07 0.79
CA ARG A 232 22.97 -2.99 1.73
C ARG A 232 21.55 -3.02 2.32
N CYS A 233 20.86 -4.17 2.26
CA CYS A 233 19.60 -4.39 2.96
C CYS A 233 19.87 -4.76 4.43
N THR A 234 19.73 -3.78 5.33
CA THR A 234 20.17 -3.92 6.74
C THR A 234 19.28 -4.82 7.61
N LYS A 235 18.03 -5.08 7.19
CA LYS A 235 17.07 -5.91 7.96
C LYS A 235 17.00 -7.36 7.51
N VAL A 236 17.75 -7.74 6.47
CA VAL A 236 17.83 -9.13 6.01
C VAL A 236 18.76 -9.91 6.93
N THR A 237 18.31 -11.07 7.38
CA THR A 237 19.05 -12.00 8.23
C THR A 237 19.33 -13.31 7.50
N GLU A 238 20.01 -14.22 8.21
CA GLU A 238 20.31 -15.58 7.76
C GLU A 238 19.06 -16.35 7.31
N ARG A 239 17.91 -16.06 7.92
CA ARG A 239 16.61 -16.68 7.59
C ARG A 239 16.14 -16.28 6.19
N GLY A 240 16.23 -14.99 5.85
CA GLY A 240 15.87 -14.49 4.53
C GLY A 240 16.78 -15.08 3.45
N ILE A 241 18.08 -15.17 3.73
CA ILE A 241 19.05 -15.79 2.80
C ILE A 241 18.73 -17.28 2.58
N GLY A 242 18.39 -18.03 3.63
CA GLY A 242 18.00 -19.44 3.50
C GLY A 242 16.77 -19.63 2.59
N ALA A 243 15.86 -18.65 2.54
CA ALA A 243 14.68 -18.71 1.67
C ALA A 243 15.00 -18.58 0.17
N LEU A 244 16.21 -18.11 -0.19
CA LEU A 244 16.67 -17.95 -1.58
C LEU A 244 16.87 -19.28 -2.31
N VAL A 245 17.05 -20.39 -1.58
CA VAL A 245 17.15 -21.77 -2.13
C VAL A 245 15.97 -22.11 -3.05
N ARG A 246 14.80 -21.49 -2.83
CA ARG A 246 13.60 -21.70 -3.66
C ARG A 246 13.69 -21.10 -5.06
N LEU A 247 14.62 -20.18 -5.31
CA LEU A 247 14.84 -19.54 -6.60
C LEU A 247 15.69 -20.46 -7.49
N ARG A 248 15.04 -21.47 -8.11
CA ARG A 248 15.75 -22.53 -8.86
C ARG A 248 16.48 -22.02 -10.11
N GLN A 249 16.05 -20.89 -10.66
CA GLN A 249 16.68 -20.27 -11.83
C GLN A 249 17.75 -19.23 -11.48
N LEU A 250 18.03 -19.00 -10.19
CA LEU A 250 18.96 -17.97 -9.77
C LEU A 250 20.39 -18.29 -10.21
N ARG A 251 21.03 -17.36 -10.92
CA ARG A 251 22.38 -17.45 -11.45
C ARG A 251 23.33 -16.48 -10.77
N THR A 252 22.88 -15.30 -10.39
CA THR A 252 23.72 -14.32 -9.69
C THR A 252 23.02 -13.74 -8.48
N LEU A 253 23.76 -13.67 -7.38
CA LEU A 253 23.30 -13.08 -6.14
C LEU A 253 24.34 -12.11 -5.60
N ASN A 254 23.93 -10.91 -5.26
CA ASN A 254 24.78 -9.92 -4.59
C ASN A 254 24.36 -9.76 -3.12
N LEU A 255 25.30 -10.05 -2.21
CA LEU A 255 25.13 -10.00 -0.75
C LEU A 255 26.00 -8.92 -0.09
N ALA A 256 26.46 -7.92 -0.85
CA ALA A 256 27.35 -6.89 -0.31
C ALA A 256 26.70 -6.07 0.82
N GLY A 257 27.45 -5.79 1.90
CA GLY A 257 27.02 -4.85 2.93
C GLY A 257 25.78 -5.29 3.73
N LEU A 258 25.57 -6.60 3.91
CA LEU A 258 24.56 -7.14 4.82
C LEU A 258 25.11 -7.16 6.24
N GLU A 259 24.67 -6.22 7.08
CA GLU A 259 25.09 -6.12 8.49
C GLU A 259 24.37 -7.13 9.40
N GLY A 260 23.18 -7.61 9.01
CA GLY A 260 22.33 -8.50 9.81
C GLY A 260 22.71 -9.98 9.77
N VAL A 261 23.77 -10.35 9.05
CA VAL A 261 24.14 -11.74 8.74
C VAL A 261 25.49 -12.03 9.39
N LYS A 262 25.54 -12.96 10.36
CA LYS A 262 26.77 -13.26 11.09
C LYS A 262 27.62 -14.26 10.32
N ASP A 263 27.02 -15.34 9.85
CA ASP A 263 27.71 -16.44 9.18
C ASP A 263 27.43 -16.50 7.67
N VAL A 264 27.77 -15.42 6.96
CA VAL A 264 27.60 -15.32 5.50
C VAL A 264 28.29 -16.48 4.78
N ARG A 265 29.47 -16.92 5.25
CA ARG A 265 30.27 -17.98 4.63
C ARG A 265 29.53 -19.32 4.60
N LEU A 266 28.95 -19.73 5.74
CA LEU A 266 28.22 -21.00 5.83
C LEU A 266 27.00 -21.00 4.92
N LEU A 267 26.23 -19.90 4.94
CA LEU A 267 25.05 -19.75 4.08
C LEU A 267 25.40 -19.81 2.60
N CYS A 268 26.54 -19.26 2.20
CA CYS A 268 26.99 -19.34 0.81
C CYS A 268 27.36 -20.76 0.37
N LEU A 269 27.94 -21.56 1.27
CA LEU A 269 28.20 -22.97 1.01
C LEU A 269 26.89 -23.74 0.85
N LEU A 270 25.93 -23.53 1.76
CA LEU A 270 24.61 -24.15 1.68
C LEU A 270 23.86 -23.76 0.41
N LEU A 271 23.82 -22.47 0.07
CA LEU A 271 23.19 -21.99 -1.16
C LEU A 271 23.82 -22.57 -2.42
N ARG A 272 25.14 -22.76 -2.43
CA ARG A 272 25.86 -23.32 -3.57
C ARG A 272 25.66 -24.83 -3.71
N ASP A 273 25.41 -25.53 -2.60
CA ASP A 273 25.06 -26.95 -2.60
C ASP A 273 23.68 -27.16 -3.23
N ASP A 274 22.69 -26.36 -2.83
CA ASP A 274 21.34 -26.39 -3.40
C ASP A 274 21.23 -25.81 -4.82
N LEU A 275 22.05 -24.80 -5.15
CA LEU A 275 22.06 -24.07 -6.42
C LEU A 275 23.48 -24.03 -7.02
N PRO A 276 23.93 -25.10 -7.71
CA PRO A 276 25.31 -25.22 -8.18
C PRO A 276 25.71 -24.17 -9.23
N GLN A 277 24.74 -23.61 -9.96
CA GLN A 277 24.93 -22.57 -10.97
C GLN A 277 25.05 -21.15 -10.38
N LEU A 278 24.86 -20.99 -9.06
CA LEU A 278 24.78 -19.69 -8.41
C LEU A 278 26.17 -19.05 -8.25
N LYS A 279 26.33 -17.84 -8.78
CA LYS A 279 27.48 -16.96 -8.57
C LYS A 279 27.13 -15.93 -7.49
N ILE A 280 27.75 -16.07 -6.33
CA ILE A 280 27.58 -15.14 -5.22
C ILE A 280 28.69 -14.07 -5.29
N SER A 281 28.31 -12.80 -5.14
CA SER A 281 29.20 -11.64 -5.18
C SER A 281 28.94 -10.73 -3.97
N GLY A 282 29.88 -9.81 -3.70
CA GLY A 282 29.73 -8.82 -2.62
C GLY A 282 30.26 -9.25 -1.25
N ILE A 283 30.82 -10.45 -1.13
CA ILE A 283 31.41 -10.95 0.11
C ILE A 283 32.91 -10.67 0.06
N SER A 284 33.40 -9.79 0.92
CA SER A 284 34.82 -9.73 1.18
C SER A 284 35.19 -10.96 2.00
N TYR A 285 35.82 -11.95 1.37
CA TYR A 285 36.41 -13.10 2.08
C TYR A 285 37.54 -12.70 3.05
N LEU A 286 37.88 -11.40 3.13
CA LEU A 286 39.05 -10.84 3.79
C LEU A 286 38.64 -9.87 4.91
N ASN A 287 37.99 -10.39 5.95
CA ASN A 287 38.22 -9.87 7.29
C ASN A 287 39.04 -10.92 8.05
N PRO A 288 40.39 -10.79 8.09
CA PRO A 288 41.25 -11.71 8.85
C PRO A 288 40.97 -11.72 10.36
N GLN A 289 40.21 -10.75 10.88
CA GLN A 289 39.88 -10.65 12.31
C GLN A 289 38.91 -11.72 12.82
N THR A 290 38.18 -12.44 11.95
CA THR A 290 37.27 -13.51 12.39
C THR A 290 37.98 -14.85 12.60
N LEU A 291 39.30 -14.94 12.39
CA LEU A 291 40.09 -16.16 12.60
C LEU A 291 40.64 -16.29 14.03
N GLU A 292 40.49 -15.27 14.89
CA GLU A 292 41.04 -15.31 16.27
C GLU A 292 40.09 -15.89 17.33
N TYR A 293 38.87 -16.29 16.96
CA TYR A 293 37.89 -16.81 17.92
C TYR A 293 37.27 -18.16 17.49
N ALA A 294 38.12 -19.05 16.94
CA ALA A 294 37.79 -20.48 16.81
C ALA A 294 37.78 -21.17 18.19
#